data_AF-A0A962UB34-F1
#
_entry.id   AF-A0A962UB34-F1
#
_cell.length_a   1.000
_cell.length_b   1.000
_cell.length_c   1.000
_cell.angle_alpha   90.00
_cell.angle_beta   90.00
_cell.angle_gamma   90.00
#
_symmetry.space_group_name_H-M   'P 1'
#
loop_
_entity.id
_entity.type
_entity.pdbx_description
1 polymer ?
#
loop_
_entity_poly.entity_id
_entity_poly.type
_entity_poly.pdbx_seq_one_letter_code
_entity_poly.pdbx_strand_id
1 'polypeptide(L)'
;MQLTSETRHPLPARPGQPACHDSEYKREGTANLFLFVQPLRGWRHVNVTCQRTKRDFAEQMRRLVDEYFPTAERIRLVMDHLNTHTPAALYGVFPPEEARRITRKLEFHYTPKHGSWLIHGRPCLLQATNR
;
A
#
# COMPACT_ATOMS: atom_id res chain seq x y z
N MET A 1 -0.27 -8.30 -2.89
CA MET A 1 -1.03 -9.38 -2.25
C MET A 1 -1.13 -10.52 -3.26
N GLN A 2 -1.07 -11.75 -2.80
CA GLN A 2 -1.15 -12.90 -3.68
C GLN A 2 -2.58 -13.43 -3.69
N LEU A 3 -3.13 -13.68 -4.87
CA LEU A 3 -4.44 -14.31 -5.01
C LEU A 3 -4.21 -15.81 -5.11
N THR A 4 -4.86 -16.56 -4.22
CA THR A 4 -4.75 -18.01 -4.14
C THR A 4 -6.14 -18.61 -4.19
N SER A 5 -6.36 -19.54 -5.10
CA SER A 5 -7.54 -20.41 -5.09
C SER A 5 -7.16 -21.76 -4.47
N GLU A 6 -8.10 -22.34 -3.72
CA GLU A 6 -7.97 -23.74 -3.29
C GLU A 6 -8.16 -24.65 -4.49
N THR A 7 -7.20 -25.53 -4.75
CA THR A 7 -7.18 -26.34 -5.98
C THR A 7 -8.04 -27.60 -5.86
N ARG A 8 -8.47 -27.97 -4.65
CA ARG A 8 -9.24 -29.19 -4.38
C ARG A 8 -10.37 -28.94 -3.37
N HIS A 9 -11.51 -29.58 -3.61
CA HIS A 9 -12.60 -29.60 -2.64
C HIS A 9 -12.21 -30.46 -1.42
N PRO A 10 -12.41 -29.98 -0.18
CA PRO A 10 -12.08 -30.74 1.01
C PRO A 10 -12.90 -32.03 1.07
N LEU A 11 -12.25 -33.13 1.43
CA LEU A 11 -12.95 -34.40 1.62
C LEU A 11 -13.87 -34.30 2.83
N PRO A 12 -15.13 -34.78 2.74
CA PRO A 12 -16.06 -34.72 3.86
C PRO A 12 -15.53 -35.52 5.04
N ALA A 13 -15.70 -34.97 6.24
CA ALA A 13 -15.32 -35.62 7.48
C ALA A 13 -16.04 -36.97 7.62
N ARG A 14 -15.32 -37.99 8.08
CA ARG A 14 -15.87 -39.31 8.44
C ARG A 14 -15.77 -39.48 9.96
N PRO A 15 -16.65 -40.26 10.60
CA PRO A 15 -16.53 -40.53 12.04
C PRO A 15 -15.12 -41.06 12.37
N GLY A 16 -14.37 -40.34 13.22
CA GLY A 16 -12.99 -40.68 13.58
C GLY A 16 -11.89 -40.05 12.70
N GLN A 17 -12.24 -39.31 11.64
CA GLN A 17 -11.28 -38.56 10.82
C GLN A 17 -11.75 -37.11 10.63
N PRO A 18 -11.07 -36.10 11.20
CA PRO A 18 -11.37 -34.70 10.95
C PRO A 18 -11.17 -34.37 9.47
N ALA A 19 -11.86 -33.32 8.99
CA ALA A 19 -11.74 -32.85 7.62
C ALA A 19 -10.27 -32.59 7.26
N CYS A 20 -9.80 -33.20 6.19
CA CYS A 20 -8.42 -33.09 5.72
C CYS A 20 -8.36 -32.01 4.64
N HIS A 21 -7.67 -30.91 4.93
CA HIS A 21 -7.42 -29.83 3.98
C HIS A 21 -6.05 -30.04 3.33
N ASP A 22 -6.03 -30.24 2.01
CA ASP A 22 -4.80 -30.28 1.23
C ASP A 22 -4.25 -28.85 1.11
N SER A 23 -2.97 -28.66 1.42
CA SER A 23 -2.33 -27.32 1.44
C SER A 23 -1.98 -26.80 0.03
N GLU A 24 -2.35 -27.54 -1.01
CA GLU A 24 -2.07 -27.20 -2.40
C GLU A 24 -3.01 -26.10 -2.91
N TYR A 25 -2.47 -24.88 -3.01
CA TYR A 25 -3.16 -23.73 -3.57
C TYR A 25 -2.62 -23.38 -4.95
N LYS A 26 -3.50 -22.92 -5.84
CA LYS A 26 -3.11 -22.39 -7.14
C LYS A 26 -2.89 -20.88 -7.02
N ARG A 27 -1.75 -20.42 -7.53
CA ARG A 27 -1.44 -18.99 -7.65
C ARG A 27 -2.27 -18.40 -8.79
N GLU A 28 -3.31 -17.63 -8.47
CA GLU A 28 -4.17 -16.93 -9.46
C GLU A 28 -3.62 -15.53 -9.81
N GLY A 29 -2.33 -15.32 -9.56
CA GLY A 29 -1.64 -14.06 -9.82
C GLY A 29 -1.38 -13.21 -8.58
N THR A 30 -0.94 -11.98 -8.83
CA THR A 30 -0.57 -11.02 -7.78
C THR A 30 -1.23 -9.69 -8.07
N ALA A 31 -2.04 -9.19 -7.12
CA ALA A 31 -2.59 -7.85 -7.15
C ALA A 31 -1.71 -6.91 -6.33
N ASN A 32 -1.49 -5.69 -6.81
CA ASN A 32 -0.84 -4.66 -6.04
C ASN A 32 -1.86 -3.87 -5.22
N LEU A 33 -1.56 -3.62 -3.95
CA LEU A 33 -2.42 -2.86 -3.04
C LEU A 33 -1.65 -1.66 -2.52
N PHE A 34 -2.19 -0.48 -2.74
CA PHE A 34 -1.80 0.73 -2.02
C PHE A 34 -2.76 0.90 -0.85
N LEU A 35 -2.27 0.65 0.37
CA LEU A 35 -3.03 0.86 1.60
C LEU A 35 -2.50 2.12 2.27
N PHE A 36 -3.38 3.08 2.51
CA PHE A 36 -3.14 4.28 3.30
C PHE A 36 -3.88 4.16 4.62
N VAL A 37 -3.22 4.47 5.73
CA VAL A 37 -3.85 4.43 7.06
C VAL A 37 -3.46 5.66 7.85
N GLN A 38 -4.45 6.36 8.38
CA GLN A 38 -4.29 7.41 9.37
C GLN A 38 -4.92 6.92 10.69
N PRO A 39 -4.14 6.31 11.59
CA PRO A 39 -4.67 5.68 12.81
C PRO A 39 -5.42 6.67 13.71
N LEU A 40 -4.90 7.88 13.87
CA LEU A 40 -5.48 8.91 14.74
C LEU A 40 -6.89 9.35 14.31
N ARG A 41 -7.22 9.19 13.02
CA ARG A 41 -8.54 9.52 12.47
C ARG A 41 -9.41 8.27 12.25
N GLY A 42 -8.88 7.07 12.52
CA GLY A 42 -9.54 5.81 12.15
C GLY A 42 -9.76 5.67 10.63
N TRP A 43 -8.99 6.39 9.82
CA TRP A 43 -9.19 6.44 8.37
C TRP A 43 -8.26 5.46 7.68
N ARG A 44 -8.79 4.73 6.70
CA ARG A 44 -8.01 3.90 5.80
C ARG A 44 -8.54 4.00 4.38
N HIS A 45 -7.65 3.96 3.41
CA HIS A 45 -8.00 3.88 2.01
C HIS A 45 -7.19 2.77 1.35
N VAL A 46 -7.84 1.97 0.52
CA VAL A 46 -7.21 0.89 -0.23
C VAL A 46 -7.46 1.13 -1.71
N ASN A 47 -6.39 1.16 -2.49
CA ASN A 47 -6.49 1.16 -3.93
C ASN A 47 -5.82 -0.10 -4.50
N VAL A 48 -6.54 -0.81 -5.37
CA VAL A 48 -6.10 -2.06 -5.97
C VAL A 48 -5.65 -1.75 -7.40
N THR A 49 -4.38 -2.04 -7.71
CA THR A 49 -3.84 -1.88 -9.06
C THR A 49 -3.33 -3.23 -9.58
N CYS A 50 -3.48 -3.45 -10.89
CA CYS A 50 -3.00 -4.68 -11.54
C CYS A 50 -1.47 -4.78 -11.55
N GLN A 51 -0.78 -3.63 -11.59
CA GLN A 51 0.68 -3.55 -11.59
C GLN A 51 1.16 -2.55 -10.53
N ARG A 52 2.42 -2.68 -10.11
CA ARG A 52 3.10 -1.72 -9.24
C ARG A 52 4.10 -0.92 -10.07
N THR A 53 3.64 0.15 -10.72
CA THR A 53 4.52 1.03 -11.49
C THR A 53 4.85 2.31 -10.73
N LYS A 54 5.92 3.02 -11.14
CA LYS A 54 6.24 4.37 -10.62
C LYS A 54 5.11 5.37 -10.91
N ARG A 55 4.40 5.19 -12.03
CA ARG A 55 3.25 6.01 -12.40
C ARG A 55 2.09 5.83 -11.43
N ASP A 56 1.74 4.59 -11.09
CA ASP A 56 0.68 4.31 -10.11
C ASP A 56 0.99 4.95 -8.76
N PHE A 57 2.24 4.86 -8.30
CA PHE A 57 2.69 5.52 -7.08
C PHE A 57 2.54 7.03 -7.15
N ALA A 58 3.00 7.66 -8.23
CA ALA A 58 2.90 9.11 -8.41
C ALA A 58 1.45 9.59 -8.41
N GLU A 59 0.56 8.88 -9.11
CA GLU A 59 -0.88 9.16 -9.10
C GLU A 59 -1.44 9.01 -7.68
N GLN A 60 -1.09 7.96 -6.93
CA GLN A 60 -1.57 7.82 -5.55
C GLN A 60 -1.12 8.98 -4.64
N MET A 61 0.12 9.46 -4.80
CA MET A 61 0.61 10.61 -4.05
C MET A 61 -0.13 11.91 -4.42
N ARG A 62 -0.45 12.10 -5.70
CA ARG A 62 -1.28 13.22 -6.15
C ARG A 62 -2.67 13.18 -5.53
N ARG A 63 -3.36 12.03 -5.60
CA ARG A 63 -4.69 11.84 -4.99
C ARG A 63 -4.66 12.07 -3.48
N LEU A 64 -3.58 11.67 -2.82
CA LEU A 64 -3.38 11.93 -1.40
C LEU A 64 -3.38 13.42 -1.06
N VAL A 65 -2.68 14.22 -1.87
CA VAL A 65 -2.58 15.67 -1.67
C VAL A 65 -3.85 16.41 -2.12
N ASP A 66 -4.45 16.00 -3.24
CA ASP A 66 -5.53 16.76 -3.89
C ASP A 66 -6.92 16.30 -3.45
N GLU A 67 -7.15 14.99 -3.29
CA GLU A 67 -8.47 14.44 -2.96
C GLU A 67 -8.63 14.18 -1.45
N TYR A 68 -7.65 13.52 -0.82
CA TYR A 68 -7.82 13.05 0.56
C TYR A 68 -7.48 14.12 1.60
N PHE A 69 -6.44 14.92 1.35
CA PHE A 69 -5.98 15.94 2.29
C PHE A 69 -5.67 17.29 1.60
N PRO A 70 -6.64 17.89 0.87
CA PRO A 70 -6.43 19.15 0.15
C PRO A 70 -6.02 20.30 1.07
N THR A 71 -6.59 20.34 2.27
CA THR A 71 -6.35 21.39 3.28
C THR A 71 -5.13 21.11 4.15
N ALA A 72 -4.45 19.97 3.99
CA ALA A 72 -3.25 19.69 4.77
C ALA A 72 -2.08 20.52 4.27
N GLU A 73 -1.39 21.16 5.21
CA GLU A 73 -0.13 21.86 4.96
C GLU A 73 1.00 20.85 4.73
N ARG A 74 1.01 19.79 5.55
CA ARG A 74 2.02 18.75 5.46
C ARG A 74 1.44 17.37 5.81
N ILE A 75 1.84 16.38 5.02
CA ILE A 75 1.45 14.98 5.14
C ILE A 75 2.72 14.16 5.35
N ARG A 76 2.91 13.64 6.56
CA ARG A 76 3.99 12.72 6.88
C ARG A 76 3.60 11.32 6.46
N LEU A 77 4.38 10.77 5.53
CA LEU A 77 4.24 9.43 5.00
C LEU A 77 5.34 8.55 5.58
N VAL A 78 4.94 7.51 6.31
CA VAL A 78 5.85 6.44 6.71
C VAL A 78 5.67 5.27 5.75
N MET A 79 6.73 4.89 5.03
CA MET A 79 6.69 3.83 4.02
C MET A 79 7.94 2.95 4.03
N ASP A 80 7.87 1.80 3.36
CA ASP A 80 9.00 0.89 3.18
C ASP A 80 10.04 1.48 2.21
N HIS A 81 11.29 1.06 2.38
CA HIS A 81 12.42 1.54 1.58
C HIS A 81 12.49 0.83 0.22
N LEU A 82 11.45 1.01 -0.59
CA LEU A 82 11.37 0.46 -1.94
C LEU A 82 11.87 1.48 -2.97
N ASN A 83 12.60 1.03 -3.98
CA ASN A 83 13.19 1.90 -5.02
C ASN A 83 12.16 2.76 -5.80
N THR A 84 10.88 2.41 -5.76
CA THR A 84 9.80 3.17 -6.39
C THR A 84 9.25 4.29 -5.51
N HIS A 85 9.50 4.24 -4.21
CA HIS A 85 8.99 5.17 -3.21
C HIS A 85 9.96 6.32 -3.00
N THR A 86 10.19 7.09 -4.07
CA THR A 86 11.09 8.24 -4.01
C THR A 86 10.41 9.48 -4.58
N PRO A 87 10.75 10.68 -4.08
CA PRO A 87 10.28 11.93 -4.68
C PRO A 87 10.61 12.03 -6.18
N ALA A 88 11.72 11.43 -6.61
CA ALA A 88 12.13 11.36 -8.01
C ALA A 88 11.09 10.67 -8.91
N ALA A 89 10.28 9.74 -8.37
CA ALA A 89 9.19 9.12 -9.13
C ALA A 89 8.12 10.14 -9.55
N LEU A 90 7.88 11.19 -8.76
CA LEU A 90 6.95 12.27 -9.09
C LEU A 90 7.46 13.11 -10.26
N TYR A 91 8.75 13.45 -10.26
CA TYR A 91 9.39 14.19 -11.35
C TYR A 91 9.47 13.40 -12.66
N GLY A 92 9.46 12.06 -12.59
CA GLY A 92 9.41 11.22 -13.77
C GLY A 92 8.01 11.10 -14.41
N VAL A 93 6.96 11.52 -13.71
CA VAL A 93 5.55 11.32 -14.13
C VAL A 93 4.83 12.64 -14.38
N PHE A 94 5.08 13.65 -13.54
CA PHE A 94 4.43 14.96 -13.63
C PHE A 94 5.40 16.05 -14.10
N PRO A 95 4.88 17.16 -14.66
CA PRO A 95 5.69 18.35 -14.90
C PRO A 95 6.41 18.81 -13.63
N PRO A 96 7.61 19.40 -13.73
CA PRO A 96 8.43 19.76 -12.56
C PRO A 96 7.71 20.65 -11.53
N GLU A 97 6.84 21.54 -11.98
CA GLU A 97 6.05 22.43 -11.11
C GLU A 97 5.06 21.64 -10.25
N GLU A 98 4.32 20.73 -10.87
CA GLU A 98 3.33 19.88 -10.20
C GLU A 98 4.01 18.86 -9.27
N ALA A 99 5.08 18.23 -9.74
CA ALA A 99 5.89 17.33 -8.92
C ALA A 99 6.42 18.05 -7.68
N ARG A 100 6.87 19.31 -7.82
CA ARG A 100 7.35 20.13 -6.70
C ARG A 100 6.23 20.53 -5.74
N ARG A 101 5.04 20.86 -6.25
CA ARG A 101 3.84 21.16 -5.44
C ARG A 101 3.48 19.99 -4.54
N ILE A 102 3.37 18.80 -5.13
CA ILE A 102 3.06 17.55 -4.41
C ILE A 102 4.17 17.25 -3.40
N THR A 103 5.43 17.24 -3.84
CA THR A 103 6.58 16.91 -2.98
C THR A 103 6.71 17.86 -1.79
N ARG A 104 6.37 19.15 -1.93
CA ARG A 104 6.42 20.11 -0.82
C ARG A 104 5.44 19.80 0.32
N LYS A 105 4.29 19.23 -0.02
CA LYS A 105 3.28 18.82 0.97
C LYS A 105 3.59 17.46 1.59
N LEU A 106 4.46 16.66 0.98
CA LEU A 106 4.77 15.31 1.43
C LEU A 106 6.11 15.26 2.18
N GLU A 107 6.09 14.68 3.38
CA GLU A 107 7.30 14.41 4.16
C GLU A 107 7.50 12.89 4.23
N PHE A 108 8.58 12.39 3.62
CA PHE A 108 8.87 10.96 3.52
C PHE A 108 9.71 10.49 4.71
N HIS A 109 9.19 9.52 5.46
CA HIS A 109 9.91 8.77 6.48
C HIS A 109 9.98 7.29 6.06
N TYR A 110 11.19 6.72 6.08
CA TYR A 110 11.40 5.33 5.71
C TYR A 110 11.57 4.45 6.93
N THR A 111 10.91 3.29 6.94
CA THR A 111 11.10 2.31 8.01
C THR A 111 12.53 1.75 8.00
N PRO A 112 13.12 1.43 9.18
CA PRO A 112 14.43 0.79 9.26
C PRO A 112 14.47 -0.54 8.50
N LYS A 113 15.60 -0.87 7.86
CA LYS A 113 15.75 -2.06 6.99
C LYS A 113 15.39 -3.40 7.65
N HIS A 114 15.43 -3.49 8.98
CA HIS A 114 15.17 -4.73 9.75
C HIS A 114 13.85 -4.70 10.57
N GLY A 115 13.00 -3.70 10.37
CA GLY A 115 11.73 -3.53 11.11
C GLY A 115 10.51 -4.27 10.52
N SER A 116 10.70 -5.40 9.82
CA SER A 116 9.64 -6.07 9.04
C SER A 116 8.44 -6.54 9.88
N TRP A 117 8.64 -6.78 11.18
CA TRP A 117 7.63 -7.29 12.11
C TRP A 117 6.48 -6.30 12.39
N LEU A 118 6.73 -4.98 12.31
CA LEU A 118 5.70 -3.94 12.45
C LEU A 118 4.81 -3.79 11.20
N ILE A 119 5.12 -4.52 10.12
CA ILE A 119 4.60 -4.28 8.77
C ILE A 119 3.93 -5.53 8.19
N HIS A 120 3.23 -6.31 9.03
CA HIS A 120 2.48 -7.49 8.56
C HIS A 120 1.31 -7.16 7.60
N GLY A 121 1.07 -5.89 7.28
CA GLY A 121 0.01 -5.47 6.37
C GLY A 121 0.34 -4.29 5.47
N ARG A 122 1.61 -4.06 5.07
CA ARG A 122 2.04 -2.95 4.16
C ARG A 122 1.16 -1.66 4.13
N PRO A 123 0.83 -1.00 5.25
CA PRO A 123 0.11 0.26 5.20
C PRO A 123 1.13 1.40 5.10
N CYS A 124 0.98 2.29 4.13
CA CYS A 124 1.57 3.62 4.20
C CYS A 124 0.89 4.35 5.36
N LEU A 125 1.62 4.51 6.47
CA LEU A 125 1.10 5.22 7.63
C LEU A 125 1.14 6.72 7.35
N LEU A 126 0.03 7.39 7.62
CA LEU A 126 -0.16 8.80 7.35
C LEU A 126 -0.37 9.56 8.67
N GLN A 127 0.36 10.65 8.80
CA GLN A 127 0.04 11.71 9.74
C GLN A 127 -0.09 13.01 8.94
N ALA A 128 -1.33 13.42 8.66
CA ALA A 128 -1.62 14.73 8.09
C ALA A 128 -1.76 15.75 9.22
N THR A 129 -1.02 16.84 9.14
CA THR A 129 -1.02 17.94 10.13
C THR A 129 -1.37 19.26 9.46
N ASN A 130 -2.26 20.03 10.09
CA ASN A 130 -2.68 21.39 9.66
C ASN A 130 -2.13 22.46 10.62
N ARG A 131 -0.91 22.30 11.14
CA ARG A 131 -0.32 23.25 12.09
C ARG A 131 0.63 24.20 11.40
#